data_AF-A0A662M130-F1
#
_entry.id   AF-A0A662M130-F1
#
_cell.length_a   1.000
_cell.length_b   1.000
_cell.length_c   1.000
_cell.angle_alpha   90.00
_cell.angle_beta   90.00
_cell.angle_gamma   90.00
#
_symmetry.space_group_name_H-M   'P 1'
#
loop_
_entity.id
_entity.type
_entity.pdbx_description
1 polymer ?
#
loop_
_entity_poly.entity_id
_entity_poly.type
_entity_poly.pdbx_seq_one_letter_code
_entity_poly.pdbx_strand_id
1 'polypeptide(L)'
;MATVEDILENQYREGKKIINMSKTSRELLEELKEECPHVPEREIIRLFKSVAAGTKMVDSAIIAAAHNTEYNLTHPAPEPKPWIDAFFTETSRKIITPEKLMKKKKLYSKYIDMISSLEEKYDGGEIPDIAIFKRRTTTFLKENIGDKK
;
A
#
# COMPACT_ATOMS: atom_id res chain seq x y z
N MET A 1 -17.31 26.47 -2.55
CA MET A 1 -17.08 25.05 -2.91
C MET A 1 -17.23 24.24 -1.64
N ALA A 2 -17.93 23.11 -1.69
CA ALA A 2 -18.05 22.22 -0.53
C ALA A 2 -16.66 21.63 -0.20
N THR A 3 -16.32 21.53 1.08
CA THR A 3 -15.07 20.87 1.50
C THR A 3 -15.23 19.35 1.43
N VAL A 4 -14.13 18.62 1.63
CA VAL A 4 -14.19 17.16 1.74
C VAL A 4 -15.07 16.77 2.90
N GLU A 5 -14.89 17.41 4.07
CA GLU A 5 -15.68 17.15 5.28
C GLU A 5 -17.18 17.36 5.05
N ASP A 6 -17.57 18.41 4.33
CA ASP A 6 -18.96 18.68 3.97
C ASP A 6 -19.57 17.53 3.13
N ILE A 7 -18.78 16.97 2.21
CA ILE A 7 -19.21 15.84 1.36
C ILE A 7 -19.35 14.58 2.21
N LEU A 8 -18.39 14.27 3.09
CA LEU A 8 -18.44 13.08 3.95
C LEU A 8 -19.62 13.14 4.91
N GLU A 9 -19.90 14.32 5.47
CA GLU A 9 -21.03 14.53 6.38
C GLU A 9 -22.37 14.40 5.64
N ASN A 10 -22.46 14.96 4.43
CA ASN A 10 -23.67 14.80 3.63
C ASN A 10 -23.91 13.33 3.24
N GLN A 11 -22.86 12.58 2.88
CA GLN A 11 -22.97 11.13 2.63
C GLN A 11 -23.50 10.39 3.86
N TYR A 12 -23.00 10.73 5.05
CA TYR A 12 -23.45 10.11 6.29
C TYR A 12 -24.92 10.39 6.58
N ARG A 13 -25.32 11.67 6.50
CA ARG A 13 -26.71 12.10 6.74
C ARG A 13 -27.68 11.45 5.76
N GLU A 14 -27.35 11.42 4.47
CA GLU A 14 -28.19 10.79 3.46
C GLU A 14 -28.19 9.25 3.59
N GLY A 15 -27.06 8.63 3.92
CA GLY A 15 -26.97 7.21 4.23
C GLY A 15 -27.91 6.81 5.37
N LYS A 16 -27.93 7.58 6.47
CA LYS A 16 -28.90 7.38 7.57
C LYS A 16 -30.34 7.44 7.11
N LYS A 17 -30.70 8.38 6.23
CA LYS A 17 -32.07 8.48 5.70
C LYS A 17 -32.44 7.22 4.93
N ILE A 18 -31.57 6.75 4.04
CA ILE A 18 -31.78 5.54 3.24
C ILE A 18 -32.02 4.33 4.15
N ILE A 19 -31.16 4.16 5.16
CA ILE A 19 -31.28 3.07 6.14
C ILE A 19 -32.61 3.15 6.90
N ASN A 20 -33.01 4.34 7.34
CA ASN A 20 -34.28 4.50 8.06
C ASN A 20 -35.51 4.25 7.19
N MET A 21 -35.43 4.44 5.87
CA MET A 21 -36.55 4.26 4.96
C MET A 21 -36.86 2.80 4.60
N SER A 22 -35.91 1.88 4.77
CA SER A 22 -36.04 0.48 4.33
C SER A 22 -35.68 -0.50 5.43
N LYS A 23 -36.52 -1.51 5.67
CA LYS A 23 -36.22 -2.60 6.62
C LYS A 23 -34.96 -3.37 6.18
N THR A 24 -34.87 -3.69 4.89
CA THR A 24 -33.74 -4.41 4.28
C THR A 24 -32.43 -3.66 4.49
N SER A 25 -32.43 -2.33 4.38
CA SER A 25 -31.22 -1.53 4.60
C SER A 25 -30.78 -1.49 6.07
N ARG A 26 -31.71 -1.65 7.03
CA ARG A 26 -31.37 -1.79 8.46
C ARG A 26 -30.81 -3.17 8.75
N GLU A 27 -31.43 -4.21 8.21
CA GLU A 27 -30.95 -5.59 8.33
C GLU A 27 -29.52 -5.69 7.77
N LEU A 28 -29.29 -5.14 6.57
CA LEU A 28 -27.96 -5.09 5.97
C LEU A 28 -26.94 -4.31 6.82
N LEU A 29 -27.34 -3.21 7.47
CA LEU A 29 -26.43 -2.49 8.36
C LEU A 29 -26.00 -3.36 9.54
N GLU A 30 -26.92 -4.07 10.17
CA GLU A 30 -26.60 -4.93 11.31
C GLU A 30 -25.74 -6.13 10.89
N GLU A 31 -26.04 -6.77 9.74
CA GLU A 31 -25.19 -7.82 9.17
C GLU A 31 -23.76 -7.32 8.93
N LEU A 32 -23.59 -6.14 8.31
CA LEU A 32 -22.27 -5.59 8.03
C LEU A 32 -21.50 -5.18 9.30
N LYS A 33 -22.20 -4.80 10.37
CA LYS A 33 -21.56 -4.51 11.66
C LYS A 33 -21.03 -5.79 12.32
N GLU A 34 -21.71 -6.91 12.13
CA GLU A 34 -21.26 -8.22 12.61
C GLU A 34 -20.10 -8.77 11.77
N GLU A 35 -20.18 -8.65 10.44
CA GLU A 35 -19.17 -9.18 9.51
C GLU A 35 -17.90 -8.32 9.42
N CYS A 36 -18.02 -7.00 9.61
CA CYS A 36 -16.92 -6.03 9.47
C CYS A 36 -16.66 -5.25 10.78
N PRO A 37 -16.23 -5.92 11.87
CA PRO A 37 -16.15 -5.32 13.20
C PRO A 37 -15.07 -4.24 13.33
N HIS A 38 -14.08 -4.19 12.43
CA HIS A 38 -13.00 -3.18 12.47
C HIS A 38 -13.36 -1.91 11.70
N VAL A 39 -14.38 -1.96 10.83
CA VAL A 39 -14.83 -0.79 10.07
C VAL A 39 -15.70 0.10 10.97
N PRO A 40 -15.40 1.40 11.10
CA PRO A 40 -16.24 2.30 11.89
C PRO A 40 -17.67 2.37 11.32
N GLU A 41 -18.69 2.27 12.18
CA GLU A 41 -20.10 2.29 11.77
C GLU A 41 -20.44 3.51 10.88
N ARG A 42 -19.83 4.66 11.18
CA ARG A 42 -20.00 5.89 10.39
C ARG A 42 -19.57 5.72 8.93
N GLU A 43 -18.55 4.92 8.66
CA GLU A 43 -18.10 4.61 7.31
C GLU A 43 -19.06 3.64 6.62
N ILE A 44 -19.52 2.60 7.31
CA ILE A 44 -20.54 1.66 6.77
C ILE A 44 -21.80 2.43 6.35
N ILE A 45 -22.29 3.34 7.21
CA ILE A 45 -23.47 4.16 6.91
C ILE A 45 -23.27 5.04 5.67
N ARG A 46 -22.06 5.59 5.47
CA ARG A 46 -21.76 6.43 4.31
C ARG A 46 -21.85 5.67 2.98
N LEU A 47 -21.59 4.36 2.99
CA LEU A 47 -21.67 3.50 1.80
C LEU A 47 -23.07 3.49 1.17
N PHE A 48 -24.12 3.56 2.00
CA PHE A 48 -25.50 3.59 1.54
C PHE A 48 -25.83 4.77 0.63
N LYS A 49 -25.12 5.90 0.76
CA LYS A 49 -25.25 7.02 -0.18
C LYS A 49 -24.19 6.99 -1.28
N SER A 50 -22.95 6.67 -0.96
CA SER A 50 -21.83 6.79 -1.91
C SER A 50 -21.89 5.76 -3.03
N VAL A 51 -22.32 4.53 -2.71
CA VAL A 51 -22.36 3.41 -3.66
C VAL A 51 -23.68 3.34 -4.43
N ALA A 52 -24.75 3.88 -3.83
CA ALA A 52 -26.08 3.96 -4.45
C ALA A 52 -26.18 4.94 -5.63
N ALA A 53 -25.15 5.75 -5.88
CA ALA A 53 -25.11 6.67 -7.02
C ALA A 53 -24.81 5.92 -8.33
N GLY A 54 -25.84 5.28 -8.91
CA GLY A 54 -25.82 4.76 -10.28
C GLY A 54 -25.62 3.25 -10.45
N THR A 55 -25.58 2.48 -9.36
CA THR A 55 -25.49 1.01 -9.41
C THR A 55 -26.87 0.36 -9.40
N LYS A 56 -27.10 -0.64 -10.26
CA LYS A 56 -28.34 -1.45 -10.26
C LYS A 56 -28.36 -2.48 -9.11
N MET A 57 -27.17 -2.81 -8.57
CA MET A 57 -26.94 -3.79 -7.50
C MET A 57 -26.36 -3.09 -6.28
N VAL A 58 -27.14 -2.19 -5.69
CA VAL A 58 -26.68 -1.30 -4.60
C VAL A 58 -26.19 -2.11 -3.40
N ASP A 59 -26.95 -3.11 -2.96
CA ASP A 59 -26.63 -3.90 -1.76
C ASP A 59 -25.32 -4.69 -1.94
N SER A 60 -25.15 -5.39 -3.07
CA SER A 60 -23.91 -6.13 -3.35
C SER A 60 -22.67 -5.23 -3.38
N ALA A 61 -22.83 -4.01 -3.88
CA ALA A 61 -21.73 -3.05 -3.93
C ALA A 61 -21.42 -2.46 -2.54
N ILE A 62 -22.43 -2.27 -1.67
CA ILE A 62 -22.23 -1.89 -0.27
C ILE A 62 -21.48 -3.01 0.48
N ILE A 63 -21.90 -4.26 0.32
CA ILE A 63 -21.26 -5.43 0.94
C ILE A 63 -19.79 -5.52 0.52
N ALA A 64 -19.53 -5.49 -0.79
CA ALA A 64 -18.17 -5.56 -1.31
C ALA A 64 -17.28 -4.42 -0.80
N ALA A 65 -17.81 -3.19 -0.70
CA ALA A 65 -17.07 -2.05 -0.19
C ALA A 65 -16.75 -2.17 1.31
N ALA A 66 -17.70 -2.64 2.11
CA ALA A 66 -17.49 -2.88 3.54
C ALA A 66 -16.43 -3.96 3.78
N HIS A 67 -16.57 -5.12 3.12
CA HIS A 67 -15.64 -6.24 3.22
C HIS A 67 -14.24 -5.88 2.72
N ASN A 68 -14.13 -5.09 1.65
CA ASN A 68 -12.83 -4.61 1.19
C ASN A 68 -12.18 -3.65 2.21
N THR A 69 -12.98 -2.83 2.88
CA THR A 69 -12.46 -1.94 3.93
C THR A 69 -11.99 -2.74 5.15
N GLU A 70 -12.78 -3.70 5.60
CA GLU A 70 -12.43 -4.67 6.65
C GLU A 70 -11.14 -5.42 6.31
N TYR A 71 -11.04 -5.94 5.08
CA TYR A 71 -9.84 -6.62 4.60
C TYR A 71 -8.61 -5.71 4.66
N ASN A 72 -8.71 -4.47 4.19
CA ASN A 72 -7.57 -3.53 4.19
C ASN A 72 -7.16 -3.10 5.61
N LEU A 73 -8.09 -3.01 6.55
CA LEU A 73 -7.80 -2.71 7.95
C LEU A 73 -7.10 -3.88 8.65
N THR A 74 -7.48 -5.10 8.32
CA THR A 74 -6.91 -6.33 8.90
C THR A 74 -5.65 -6.82 8.18
N HIS A 75 -5.45 -6.41 6.93
CA HIS A 75 -4.31 -6.75 6.08
C HIS A 75 -3.64 -5.47 5.56
N PRO A 76 -3.01 -4.68 6.44
CA PRO A 76 -2.34 -3.46 6.02
C PRO A 76 -1.28 -3.80 4.97
N ALA A 77 -1.30 -3.05 3.87
CA ALA A 77 -0.28 -3.21 2.83
C ALA A 77 1.11 -3.06 3.47
N PRO A 78 2.08 -3.91 3.08
CA PRO A 78 3.44 -3.74 3.56
C PRO A 78 3.92 -2.34 3.17
N GLU A 79 4.70 -1.71 4.06
CA GLU A 79 5.25 -0.39 3.77
C GLU A 79 5.99 -0.41 2.42
N PRO A 80 5.75 0.59 1.56
CA PRO A 80 6.38 0.64 0.24
C PRO A 80 7.90 0.71 0.41
N LYS A 81 8.59 -0.35 0.03
CA LYS A 81 10.06 -0.41 0.10
C LYS A 81 10.65 0.09 -1.21
N PRO A 82 11.82 0.76 -1.18
CA PRO A 82 12.58 1.05 -2.38
C PRO A 82 12.86 -0.22 -3.19
N TRP A 83 12.85 -0.15 -4.51
CA TRP A 83 13.12 -1.33 -5.34
C TRP A 83 14.50 -1.96 -5.07
N ILE A 84 15.50 -1.15 -4.72
CA ILE A 84 16.85 -1.60 -4.35
C ILE A 84 16.89 -2.37 -3.02
N ASP A 85 15.82 -2.30 -2.21
CA ASP A 85 15.73 -2.97 -0.91
C ASP A 85 15.95 -4.49 -1.04
N ALA A 86 15.55 -5.07 -2.18
CA ALA A 86 15.77 -6.47 -2.52
C ALA A 86 17.25 -6.90 -2.46
N PHE A 87 18.18 -5.96 -2.71
CA PHE A 87 19.62 -6.21 -2.69
C PHE A 87 20.27 -5.91 -1.34
N PHE A 88 19.53 -5.36 -0.37
CA PHE A 88 20.06 -4.99 0.93
C PHE A 88 19.95 -6.12 1.95
N THR A 89 21.11 -6.66 2.33
CA THR A 89 21.29 -7.54 3.50
C THR A 89 21.29 -6.76 4.80
N GLU A 90 21.14 -7.43 5.95
CA GLU A 90 21.30 -6.80 7.27
C GLU A 90 22.64 -6.05 7.41
N THR A 91 23.72 -6.62 6.87
CA THR A 91 25.04 -5.98 6.90
C THR A 91 25.07 -4.68 6.09
N SER A 92 24.50 -4.67 4.88
CA SER A 92 24.44 -3.46 4.06
C SER A 92 23.60 -2.36 4.71
N ARG A 93 22.49 -2.72 5.38
CA ARG A 93 21.62 -1.79 6.09
C ARG A 93 22.31 -1.11 7.27
N LYS A 94 23.28 -1.77 7.90
CA LYS A 94 24.13 -1.17 8.94
C LYS A 94 25.04 -0.06 8.40
N ILE A 95 25.37 -0.07 7.11
CA ILE A 95 26.21 0.96 6.47
C ILE A 95 25.35 2.16 6.05
N ILE A 96 24.28 1.91 5.32
CA ILE A 96 23.32 2.93 4.88
C ILE A 96 21.96 2.26 4.62
N THR A 97 20.86 2.98 4.78
CA THR A 97 19.55 2.47 4.35
C THR A 97 19.32 2.73 2.86
N PRO A 98 18.51 1.92 2.17
CA PRO A 98 18.09 2.15 0.79
C PRO A 98 17.63 3.60 0.50
N GLU A 99 16.78 4.15 1.37
CA GLU A 99 16.22 5.50 1.23
C GLU A 99 17.32 6.56 1.34
N LYS A 100 18.28 6.37 2.26
CA LYS A 100 19.42 7.27 2.42
C LYS A 100 20.37 7.20 1.24
N LEU A 101 20.57 6.01 0.65
CA LEU A 101 21.39 5.85 -0.56
C LEU A 101 20.75 6.62 -1.73
N MET A 102 19.46 6.44 -1.97
CA MET A 102 18.73 7.12 -3.07
C MET A 102 18.80 8.66 -2.98
N LYS A 103 18.83 9.22 -1.76
CA LYS A 103 18.98 10.66 -1.54
C LYS A 103 20.37 11.19 -1.94
N LYS A 104 21.39 10.34 -2.03
CA LYS A 104 22.76 10.72 -2.39
C LYS A 104 23.00 10.55 -3.90
N LYS A 105 22.55 11.51 -4.72
CA LYS A 105 22.55 11.46 -6.20
C LYS A 105 23.81 10.85 -6.83
N LYS A 106 25.01 11.33 -6.48
CA LYS A 106 26.27 10.82 -7.06
C LYS A 106 26.57 9.37 -6.68
N LEU A 107 26.31 9.01 -5.43
CA LEU A 107 26.54 7.66 -4.93
C LEU A 107 25.50 6.68 -5.47
N TYR A 108 24.24 7.12 -5.54
CA TYR A 108 23.16 6.35 -6.13
C TYR A 108 23.41 6.08 -7.61
N SER A 109 23.85 7.08 -8.39
CA SER A 109 24.22 6.88 -9.81
C SER A 109 25.26 5.78 -9.97
N LYS A 110 26.36 5.83 -9.21
CA LYS A 110 27.41 4.79 -9.24
C LYS A 110 26.89 3.41 -8.82
N TYR A 111 25.93 3.38 -7.89
CA TYR A 111 25.28 2.14 -7.48
C TYR A 111 24.43 1.56 -8.61
N ILE A 112 23.68 2.39 -9.33
CA ILE A 112 22.93 1.96 -10.52
C ILE A 112 23.86 1.42 -11.59
N ASP A 113 24.95 2.13 -11.91
CA ASP A 113 25.93 1.66 -12.91
C ASP A 113 26.46 0.27 -12.53
N MET A 114 26.76 0.05 -11.24
CA MET A 114 27.20 -1.26 -10.74
C MET A 114 26.13 -2.35 -10.90
N ILE A 115 24.86 -2.05 -10.62
CA ILE A 115 23.75 -2.99 -10.79
C ILE A 115 23.55 -3.30 -12.26
N SER A 116 23.53 -2.30 -13.15
CA SER A 116 23.38 -2.48 -14.59
C SER A 116 24.50 -3.34 -15.19
N SER A 117 25.76 -3.11 -14.80
CA SER A 117 26.87 -3.96 -15.24
C SER A 117 26.82 -5.41 -14.71
N LEU A 118 26.07 -5.67 -13.62
CA LEU A 118 25.81 -7.04 -13.18
C LEU A 118 24.69 -7.68 -14.00
N GLU A 119 23.65 -6.92 -14.34
CA GLU A 119 22.51 -7.39 -15.14
C GLU A 119 22.93 -7.79 -16.57
N GLU A 120 23.85 -7.05 -17.19
CA GLU A 120 24.40 -7.37 -18.53
C GLU A 120 24.90 -8.83 -18.66
N LYS A 121 25.32 -9.44 -17.55
CA LYS A 121 25.79 -10.85 -17.54
C LYS A 121 24.66 -11.87 -17.70
N TYR A 122 23.42 -11.45 -17.50
CA TYR A 122 22.22 -12.29 -17.49
C TYR A 122 21.30 -12.01 -18.69
N ASP A 123 21.68 -11.08 -19.58
CA ASP A 123 20.92 -10.75 -20.80
C ASP A 123 20.71 -11.97 -21.73
N GLY A 124 21.49 -13.04 -21.56
CA GLY A 124 21.36 -14.31 -22.27
C GLY A 124 20.23 -15.24 -21.81
N GLY A 125 19.38 -14.82 -20.86
CA GLY A 125 18.22 -15.58 -20.38
C GLY A 125 18.47 -16.43 -19.13
N GLU A 126 19.63 -16.30 -18.49
CA GLU A 126 19.87 -16.89 -17.18
C GLU A 126 19.16 -16.07 -16.09
N ILE A 127 18.51 -16.74 -15.13
CA ILE A 127 17.86 -16.06 -14.00
C ILE A 127 18.96 -15.47 -13.11
N PRO A 128 18.98 -14.15 -12.85
CA PRO A 128 19.99 -13.54 -12.01
C PRO A 128 19.97 -14.10 -10.58
N ASP A 129 21.13 -14.57 -10.08
CA ASP A 129 21.24 -14.96 -8.67
C ASP A 129 21.28 -13.70 -7.79
N ILE A 130 20.17 -13.42 -7.12
CA ILE A 130 20.01 -12.31 -6.18
C ILE A 130 21.10 -12.32 -5.08
N ALA A 131 21.65 -13.48 -4.71
CA ALA A 131 22.73 -13.56 -3.74
C ALA A 131 24.00 -12.84 -4.23
N ILE A 132 24.28 -12.86 -5.53
CA ILE A 132 25.41 -12.14 -6.15
C ILE A 132 25.18 -10.63 -6.03
N PHE A 133 23.98 -10.15 -6.35
CA PHE A 133 23.61 -8.73 -6.21
C PHE A 133 23.70 -8.25 -4.76
N LYS A 134 23.25 -9.07 -3.80
CA LYS A 134 23.35 -8.78 -2.36
C LYS A 134 24.80 -8.68 -1.88
N ARG A 135 25.66 -9.62 -2.31
CA ARG A 135 27.10 -9.60 -1.99
C ARG A 135 27.76 -8.36 -2.59
N ARG A 136 27.52 -8.07 -3.86
CA ARG A 136 28.14 -6.94 -4.54
C ARG A 136 27.65 -5.60 -3.99
N THR A 137 26.37 -5.49 -3.64
CA THR A 137 25.81 -4.34 -2.91
C THR A 137 26.56 -4.10 -1.61
N THR A 138 26.76 -5.14 -0.80
CA THR A 138 27.48 -5.01 0.48
C THR A 138 28.94 -4.55 0.27
N THR A 139 29.64 -5.13 -0.72
CA THR A 139 31.02 -4.72 -1.06
C THR A 139 31.09 -3.29 -1.56
N PHE A 140 30.22 -2.90 -2.51
CA PHE A 140 30.16 -1.54 -3.04
C PHE A 140 29.97 -0.51 -1.93
N LEU A 141 29.05 -0.77 -0.99
CA LEU A 141 28.78 0.14 0.12
C LEU A 141 29.97 0.23 1.08
N LYS A 142 30.69 -0.87 1.32
CA LYS A 142 31.93 -0.84 2.11
C LYS A 142 33.02 -0.01 1.43
N GLU A 143 33.19 -0.13 0.12
CA GLU A 143 34.24 0.59 -0.64
C GLU A 143 33.93 2.10 -0.80
N ASN A 144 32.66 2.47 -0.88
CA ASN A 144 32.24 3.85 -1.18
C ASN A 144 31.72 4.63 0.04
N ILE A 145 31.45 3.96 1.16
CA ILE A 145 30.93 4.56 2.40
C ILE A 145 31.69 4.04 3.62
N GLY A 146 31.92 2.73 3.68
CA GLY A 146 32.66 2.08 4.77
C GLY A 146 34.05 2.71 4.89
N ASP A 147 34.44 2.97 6.14
CA ASP A 147 35.58 3.79 6.51
C ASP A 147 36.78 3.69 5.57
N LYS A 148 37.16 4.83 4.99
CA LYS A 148 38.57 5.09 4.73
C LYS A 148 39.26 5.17 6.10
N LYS A 149 39.70 4.03 6.62
CA LYS A 149 40.82 4.02 7.55
C LYS A 149 42.12 4.03 6.75
#